data_AF-H5SCJ6-F1
#
_entry.id   AF-H5SCJ6-F1
#
_cell.length_a   1.000
_cell.length_b   1.000
_cell.length_c   1.000
_cell.angle_alpha   90.00
_cell.angle_beta   90.00
_cell.angle_gamma   90.00
#
_symmetry.space_group_name_H-M   'P 1'
#
loop_
_entity.id
_entity.type
_entity.pdbx_description
1 polymer ?
#
loop_
_entity_poly.entity_id
_entity_poly.type
_entity_poly.pdbx_seq_one_letter_code
_entity_poly.pdbx_strand_id
1 'polypeptide(L)'
;MLQEAARLYRDLAQQSATPEQRVRALRGYGAALFQLVIEALHVNRPGEAVEAAQEGYEIIAQYGLQPARQLAKLSALRALALLDLHRAPEALGAVEGAFEDLLKEKDPFVRAEMAVRFTWLKGVILLALHRYDEALEHMDRAYIHFQNHGQYNFWHFVGMAEALSAVGRHEEALSFYRVGVEYLKKSGQFVPFTVFRIEMLTSV
;
A
#
# COMPACT_ATOMS: atom_id res chain seq x y z
N MET A 1 -16.33 10.55 -8.12
CA MET A 1 -16.60 10.17 -9.52
C MET A 1 -16.37 8.67 -9.76
N LEU A 2 -15.37 8.06 -9.11
CA LEU A 2 -15.05 6.65 -9.31
C LEU A 2 -16.13 5.68 -8.80
N GLN A 3 -16.87 6.02 -7.75
CA GLN A 3 -18.04 5.25 -7.31
C GLN A 3 -19.08 5.09 -8.43
N GLU A 4 -19.38 6.19 -9.13
CA GLU A 4 -20.32 6.18 -10.25
C GLU A 4 -19.77 5.37 -11.43
N ALA A 5 -18.48 5.50 -11.74
CA ALA A 5 -17.85 4.68 -12.76
C ALA A 5 -17.92 3.18 -12.43
N ALA A 6 -17.65 2.80 -11.17
CA ALA A 6 -17.74 1.43 -10.70
C ALA A 6 -19.19 0.91 -10.85
N ARG A 7 -20.18 1.71 -10.45
CA ARG A 7 -21.60 1.39 -10.64
C ARG A 7 -21.97 1.18 -12.11
N LEU A 8 -21.57 2.08 -13.00
CA LEU A 8 -21.85 1.97 -14.43
C LEU A 8 -21.25 0.70 -15.05
N TYR A 9 -20.03 0.32 -14.67
CA TYR A 9 -19.44 -0.94 -15.14
C TYR A 9 -20.14 -2.18 -14.57
N ARG A 10 -20.57 -2.13 -13.31
CA ARG A 10 -21.35 -3.21 -12.69
C ARG A 10 -22.69 -3.40 -13.42
N ASP A 11 -23.41 -2.31 -13.68
CA ASP A 11 -24.69 -2.34 -14.39
C ASP A 11 -24.50 -2.85 -15.83
N LEU A 12 -23.46 -2.38 -16.52
CA LEU A 12 -23.09 -2.87 -17.85
C LEU A 12 -22.80 -4.39 -17.86
N ALA A 13 -22.10 -4.90 -16.85
CA ALA A 13 -21.81 -6.33 -16.74
C ALA A 13 -23.09 -7.16 -16.56
N GLN A 14 -24.05 -6.68 -15.78
CA GLN A 14 -25.33 -7.32 -15.56
C GLN A 14 -26.22 -7.32 -16.82
N GLN A 15 -26.18 -6.23 -17.59
CA GLN A 15 -26.99 -6.06 -18.80
C GLN A 15 -26.33 -6.61 -20.07
N SER A 16 -25.09 -7.10 -19.98
CA SER A 16 -24.33 -7.61 -21.12
C SER A 16 -24.98 -8.85 -21.73
N ALA A 17 -25.25 -8.78 -23.04
CA ALA A 17 -25.90 -9.85 -23.80
C ALA A 17 -24.96 -11.03 -24.06
N THR A 18 -23.64 -10.80 -24.16
CA THR A 18 -22.65 -11.86 -24.40
C THR A 18 -21.66 -12.02 -23.25
N PRO A 19 -21.09 -13.23 -23.06
CA PRO A 19 -20.04 -13.47 -22.07
C PRO A 19 -18.81 -12.56 -22.26
N GLU A 20 -18.43 -12.26 -23.50
CA GLU A 20 -17.26 -11.43 -23.82
C GLU A 20 -17.48 -9.97 -23.41
N GLN A 21 -18.68 -9.44 -23.66
CA GLN A 21 -19.08 -8.10 -23.22
C GLN A 21 -19.06 -8.01 -21.69
N ARG A 22 -19.61 -9.03 -21.02
CA ARG A 22 -19.62 -9.12 -19.56
C ARG A 22 -18.21 -9.11 -18.98
N VAL A 23 -17.29 -9.92 -19.52
CA VAL A 23 -15.90 -9.98 -19.04
C VAL A 23 -15.20 -8.62 -19.25
N ARG A 24 -15.44 -7.93 -20.37
CA ARG A 24 -14.89 -6.58 -20.59
C ARG A 24 -15.43 -5.57 -19.57
N ALA A 25 -16.73 -5.60 -19.29
CA ALA A 25 -17.34 -4.76 -18.28
C ALA A 25 -16.79 -5.05 -16.87
N LEU A 26 -16.64 -6.32 -16.50
CA LEU A 26 -16.07 -6.75 -15.21
C LEU A 26 -14.60 -6.35 -15.07
N ARG A 27 -13.80 -6.38 -16.15
CA ARG A 27 -12.45 -5.82 -16.13
C ARG A 27 -12.45 -4.31 -15.85
N GLY A 28 -13.36 -3.57 -16.50
CA GLY A 28 -13.57 -2.15 -16.23
C GLY A 28 -14.00 -1.91 -14.78
N TYR A 29 -14.86 -2.78 -14.25
CA TYR A 29 -15.33 -2.71 -12.87
C TYR A 29 -14.19 -2.90 -11.86
N GLY A 30 -13.39 -3.96 -12.03
CA GLY A 30 -12.21 -4.21 -11.17
C GLY A 30 -11.21 -3.06 -11.23
N ALA A 31 -10.93 -2.49 -12.42
CA ALA A 31 -10.07 -1.34 -12.56
C ALA A 31 -10.63 -0.08 -11.86
N ALA A 32 -11.94 0.15 -11.96
CA ALA A 32 -12.60 1.26 -11.27
C ALA A 32 -12.54 1.11 -9.75
N LEU A 33 -12.75 -0.11 -9.23
CA LEU A 33 -12.63 -0.42 -7.80
C LEU A 33 -11.19 -0.20 -7.30
N PHE A 34 -10.19 -0.64 -8.05
CA PHE A 34 -8.78 -0.38 -7.70
C PHE A 34 -8.48 1.12 -7.55
N GLN A 35 -8.97 1.94 -8.48
CA GLN A 35 -8.81 3.40 -8.40
C GLN A 35 -9.65 4.01 -7.28
N LEU A 36 -10.84 3.46 -7.01
CA LEU A 36 -11.69 3.91 -5.92
C LEU A 36 -11.01 3.73 -4.56
N VAL A 37 -10.29 2.62 -4.35
CA VAL A 37 -9.49 2.41 -3.13
C VAL A 37 -8.47 3.53 -2.94
N ILE A 38 -7.76 3.91 -4.00
CA ILE A 38 -6.77 4.99 -3.99
C ILE A 38 -7.46 6.33 -3.67
N GLU A 39 -8.56 6.66 -4.33
CA GLU A 39 -9.32 7.89 -4.08
C GLU A 39 -9.82 7.94 -2.63
N ALA A 40 -10.42 6.84 -2.16
CA ALA A 40 -10.98 6.73 -0.81
C ALA A 40 -9.89 6.93 0.26
N LEU A 41 -8.70 6.36 0.09
CA LEU A 41 -7.57 6.59 0.99
C LEU A 41 -7.10 8.05 0.98
N HIS A 42 -7.01 8.69 -0.19
CA HIS A 42 -6.61 10.11 -0.28
C HIS A 42 -7.57 11.05 0.44
N VAL A 43 -8.87 10.75 0.43
CA VAL A 43 -9.90 11.57 1.10
C VAL A 43 -10.31 11.02 2.47
N ASN A 44 -9.50 10.14 3.06
CA ASN A 44 -9.68 9.57 4.40
C ASN A 44 -11.04 8.85 4.61
N ARG A 45 -11.42 7.99 3.66
CA ARG A 45 -12.57 7.07 3.74
C ARG A 45 -12.08 5.61 3.80
N PRO A 46 -11.37 5.19 4.86
CA PRO A 46 -10.73 3.87 4.89
C PRO A 46 -11.73 2.70 4.92
N GLY A 47 -12.94 2.88 5.46
CA GLY A 47 -14.00 1.86 5.39
C GLY A 47 -14.40 1.52 3.95
N GLU A 48 -14.65 2.55 3.15
CA GLU A 48 -14.94 2.40 1.72
C GLU A 48 -13.77 1.77 0.96
N ALA A 49 -12.53 2.15 1.31
CA ALA A 49 -11.33 1.56 0.72
C ALA A 49 -11.22 0.05 1.02
N VAL A 50 -11.58 -0.40 2.23
CA VAL A 50 -11.59 -1.83 2.58
C VAL A 50 -12.64 -2.60 1.76
N GLU A 51 -13.86 -2.07 1.67
CA GLU A 51 -14.96 -2.69 0.91
C GLU A 51 -14.61 -2.79 -0.59
N ALA A 52 -14.17 -1.67 -1.18
CA ALA A 52 -13.79 -1.63 -2.59
C ALA A 52 -12.57 -2.52 -2.89
N ALA A 53 -11.62 -2.65 -1.97
CA ALA A 53 -10.48 -3.53 -2.15
C ALA A 53 -10.88 -5.01 -2.10
N GLN A 54 -11.80 -5.39 -1.21
CA GLN A 54 -12.31 -6.76 -1.11
C GLN A 54 -13.06 -7.16 -2.39
N GLU A 55 -14.02 -6.34 -2.82
CA GLU A 55 -14.79 -6.59 -4.04
C GLU A 55 -13.89 -6.54 -5.28
N GLY A 56 -12.99 -5.55 -5.36
CA GLY A 56 -12.05 -5.39 -6.47
C GLY A 56 -11.11 -6.58 -6.60
N TYR A 57 -10.67 -7.17 -5.49
CA TYR A 57 -9.79 -8.33 -5.48
C TYR A 57 -10.44 -9.53 -6.18
N GLU A 58 -11.69 -9.86 -5.81
CA GLU A 58 -12.42 -10.99 -6.39
C GLU A 58 -12.58 -10.84 -7.90
N ILE A 59 -12.96 -9.64 -8.35
CA ILE A 59 -13.16 -9.34 -9.78
C ILE A 59 -11.83 -9.37 -10.55
N ILE A 60 -10.77 -8.76 -10.02
CA ILE A 60 -9.46 -8.71 -10.68
C ILE A 60 -8.83 -10.10 -10.73
N ALA A 61 -8.95 -10.91 -9.67
CA ALA A 61 -8.42 -12.26 -9.63
C ALA A 61 -9.07 -13.16 -10.69
N GLN A 62 -10.38 -13.01 -10.90
CA GLN A 62 -11.11 -13.85 -11.85
C GLN A 62 -11.00 -13.36 -13.30
N TYR A 63 -11.01 -12.06 -13.54
CA TYR A 63 -11.18 -11.48 -14.89
C TYR A 63 -10.00 -10.63 -15.36
N GLY A 64 -9.07 -10.27 -14.46
CA GLY A 64 -7.93 -9.40 -14.76
C GLY A 64 -6.92 -10.03 -15.71
N LEU A 65 -6.18 -9.17 -16.42
CA LEU A 65 -5.08 -9.58 -17.29
C LEU A 65 -3.76 -9.42 -16.52
N GLN A 66 -3.01 -10.50 -16.35
CA GLN A 66 -1.79 -10.52 -15.53
C GLN A 66 -2.01 -9.88 -14.15
N PRO A 67 -2.97 -10.37 -13.35
CA PRO A 67 -3.49 -9.64 -12.19
C PRO A 67 -2.53 -9.57 -11.01
N ALA A 68 -1.46 -10.37 -10.98
CA ALA A 68 -0.55 -10.51 -9.84
C ALA A 68 -0.10 -9.16 -9.25
N ARG A 69 0.38 -8.25 -10.10
CA ARG A 69 0.80 -6.90 -9.68
C ARG A 69 -0.34 -6.10 -9.05
N GLN A 70 -1.51 -6.11 -9.70
CA GLN A 70 -2.67 -5.35 -9.25
C GLN A 70 -3.20 -5.91 -7.93
N LEU A 71 -3.29 -7.23 -7.79
CA LEU A 71 -3.73 -7.89 -6.57
C LEU A 71 -2.79 -7.61 -5.40
N ALA A 72 -1.48 -7.74 -5.62
CA ALA A 72 -0.46 -7.43 -4.61
C ALA A 72 -0.61 -5.98 -4.11
N LYS A 73 -0.74 -5.00 -5.01
CA LYS A 73 -0.97 -3.59 -4.63
C LYS A 73 -2.30 -3.39 -3.91
N LEU A 74 -3.37 -4.02 -4.38
CA LEU A 74 -4.71 -3.88 -3.81
C LEU A 74 -4.76 -4.43 -2.38
N SER A 75 -4.15 -5.59 -2.15
CA SER A 75 -3.99 -6.19 -0.82
C SER A 75 -3.16 -5.30 0.12
N ALA A 76 -2.08 -4.68 -0.37
CA ALA A 76 -1.31 -3.72 0.41
C ALA A 76 -2.07 -2.42 0.72
N LEU A 77 -2.83 -1.88 -0.24
CA LEU A 77 -3.71 -0.73 0.00
C LEU A 77 -4.83 -1.04 0.98
N ARG A 78 -5.39 -2.27 0.94
CA ARG A 78 -6.34 -2.76 1.95
C ARG A 78 -5.69 -2.83 3.33
N ALA A 79 -4.46 -3.32 3.43
CA ALA A 79 -3.72 -3.34 4.69
C ALA A 79 -3.54 -1.93 5.25
N LEU A 80 -3.19 -0.96 4.40
CA LEU A 80 -3.12 0.46 4.78
C LEU A 80 -4.47 1.00 5.29
N ALA A 81 -5.57 0.71 4.59
CA ALA A 81 -6.91 1.11 5.01
C ALA A 81 -7.34 0.48 6.35
N LEU A 82 -7.02 -0.80 6.56
CA LEU A 82 -7.28 -1.51 7.82
C LEU A 82 -6.47 -0.91 8.98
N LEU A 83 -5.23 -0.50 8.72
CA LEU A 83 -4.40 0.18 9.70
C LEU A 83 -4.99 1.54 10.11
N ASP A 84 -5.48 2.33 9.14
CA ASP A 84 -6.15 3.61 9.40
C ASP A 84 -7.47 3.43 10.18
N LEU A 85 -8.07 2.22 10.16
CA LEU A 85 -9.21 1.83 11.00
C LEU A 85 -8.82 1.22 12.35
N HIS A 86 -7.54 1.24 12.72
CA HIS A 86 -7.00 0.59 13.92
C HIS A 86 -7.23 -0.94 13.99
N ARG A 87 -7.42 -1.60 12.83
CA ARG A 87 -7.60 -3.05 12.70
C ARG A 87 -6.27 -3.73 12.36
N ALA A 88 -5.25 -3.48 13.18
CA ALA A 88 -3.87 -3.88 12.91
C ALA A 88 -3.66 -5.40 12.68
N PRO A 89 -4.35 -6.33 13.38
CA PRO A 89 -4.23 -7.77 13.08
C PRO A 89 -4.71 -8.14 11.67
N GLU A 90 -5.78 -7.51 11.21
CA GLU A 90 -6.31 -7.74 9.86
C GLU A 90 -5.43 -7.08 8.80
N ALA A 91 -4.88 -5.91 9.11
CA ALA A 91 -3.88 -5.26 8.27
C ALA A 91 -2.65 -6.17 8.06
N LEU A 92 -2.20 -6.86 9.11
CA LEU A 92 -1.08 -7.80 9.02
C LEU A 92 -1.40 -8.95 8.06
N GLY A 93 -2.59 -9.56 8.18
CA GLY A 93 -3.02 -10.61 7.26
C GLY A 93 -3.14 -10.11 5.81
N ALA A 94 -3.62 -8.88 5.60
CA ALA A 94 -3.73 -8.29 4.26
C ALA A 94 -2.37 -8.01 3.62
N VAL A 95 -1.36 -7.53 4.37
CA VAL A 95 -0.01 -7.32 3.81
C VAL A 95 0.71 -8.66 3.58
N GLU A 96 0.43 -9.70 4.36
CA GLU A 96 0.96 -11.05 4.12
C GLU A 96 0.37 -11.65 2.84
N GLY A 97 -0.94 -11.52 2.61
CA GLY A 97 -1.56 -11.86 1.32
C GLY A 97 -0.97 -11.05 0.15
N ALA A 98 -0.63 -9.78 0.37
CA ALA A 98 0.05 -8.97 -0.64
C ALA A 98 1.42 -9.56 -1.04
N PHE A 99 2.18 -10.09 -0.09
CA PHE A 99 3.44 -10.80 -0.38
C PHE A 99 3.18 -12.10 -1.16
N GLU A 100 2.14 -12.86 -0.83
CA GLU A 100 1.79 -14.09 -1.56
C GLU A 100 1.43 -13.81 -3.03
N ASP A 101 0.66 -12.75 -3.30
CA ASP A 101 0.36 -12.32 -4.66
C ASP A 101 1.60 -11.82 -5.39
N LEU A 102 2.48 -11.12 -4.68
CA LEU A 102 3.71 -10.59 -5.23
C LEU A 102 4.67 -11.70 -5.70
N LEU A 103 4.66 -12.88 -5.09
CA LEU A 103 5.42 -14.04 -5.56
C LEU A 103 5.00 -14.51 -6.96
N LYS A 104 3.78 -14.17 -7.39
CA LYS A 104 3.24 -14.50 -8.73
C LYS A 104 3.67 -13.48 -9.79
N GLU A 105 4.21 -12.32 -9.40
CA GLU A 105 4.79 -11.35 -10.34
C GLU A 105 6.09 -11.93 -10.95
N LYS A 106 6.12 -11.92 -12.27
CA LYS A 106 7.17 -12.56 -13.08
C LYS A 106 8.38 -11.66 -13.25
N ASP A 107 8.17 -10.34 -13.28
CA ASP A 107 9.26 -9.38 -13.38
C ASP A 107 10.00 -9.28 -12.03
N PRO A 108 11.25 -9.77 -11.93
CA PRO A 108 11.99 -9.77 -10.67
C PRO A 108 12.33 -8.35 -10.19
N PHE A 109 12.45 -7.37 -11.08
CA PHE A 109 12.73 -5.99 -10.72
C PHE A 109 11.50 -5.37 -10.04
N VAL A 110 10.33 -5.49 -10.68
CA VAL A 110 9.05 -5.05 -10.11
C VAL A 110 8.79 -5.76 -8.79
N ARG A 111 9.05 -7.06 -8.74
CA ARG A 111 8.88 -7.85 -7.52
C ARG A 111 9.73 -7.36 -6.36
N ALA A 112 11.01 -7.09 -6.60
CA ALA A 112 11.93 -6.59 -5.58
C ALA A 112 11.51 -5.20 -5.07
N GLU A 113 11.16 -4.29 -5.97
CA GLU A 113 10.75 -2.94 -5.63
C GLU A 113 9.46 -2.91 -4.79
N MET A 114 8.44 -3.69 -5.17
CA MET A 114 7.21 -3.82 -4.37
C MET A 114 7.47 -4.51 -3.02
N ALA A 115 8.34 -5.52 -2.97
CA ALA A 115 8.63 -6.24 -1.73
C ALA A 115 9.22 -5.30 -0.67
N VAL A 116 10.08 -4.35 -1.07
CA VAL A 116 10.65 -3.35 -0.17
C VAL A 116 9.57 -2.43 0.39
N ARG A 117 8.65 -1.96 -0.46
CA ARG A 117 7.51 -1.11 -0.06
C ARG A 117 6.56 -1.83 0.90
N PHE A 118 6.30 -3.12 0.65
CA PHE A 118 5.49 -3.95 1.54
C PHE A 118 6.21 -4.28 2.85
N THR A 119 7.54 -4.41 2.81
CA THR A 119 8.37 -4.63 4.00
C THR A 119 8.28 -3.41 4.93
N TRP A 120 8.34 -2.20 4.37
CA TRP A 120 8.11 -0.98 5.14
C TRP A 120 6.70 -0.94 5.76
N LEU A 121 5.66 -1.23 4.96
CA LEU A 121 4.26 -1.26 5.44
C LEU A 121 4.08 -2.29 6.57
N LYS A 122 4.66 -3.49 6.43
CA LYS A 122 4.63 -4.53 7.47
C LYS A 122 5.30 -4.03 8.76
N GLY A 123 6.41 -3.31 8.67
CA GLY A 123 7.05 -2.66 9.82
C GLY A 123 6.10 -1.69 10.55
N VAL A 124 5.40 -0.82 9.81
CA VAL A 124 4.41 0.10 10.39
C VAL A 124 3.25 -0.65 11.07
N ILE A 125 2.74 -1.71 10.45
CA ILE A 125 1.68 -2.54 11.04
C ILE A 125 2.16 -3.21 12.33
N LEU A 126 3.41 -3.70 12.37
CA LEU A 126 4.01 -4.31 13.55
C LEU A 126 4.21 -3.29 14.69
N LEU A 127 4.54 -2.03 14.39
CA LEU A 127 4.54 -0.95 15.39
C LEU A 127 3.15 -0.80 16.03
N ALA A 128 2.10 -0.76 15.22
CA ALA A 128 0.71 -0.67 15.71
C ALA A 128 0.27 -1.90 16.52
N LEU A 129 0.94 -3.04 16.34
CA LEU A 129 0.75 -4.26 17.13
C LEU A 129 1.67 -4.34 18.36
N HIS A 130 2.45 -3.30 18.64
CA HIS A 130 3.45 -3.27 19.72
C HIS A 130 4.55 -4.35 19.60
N ARG A 131 4.81 -4.85 18.39
CA ARG A 131 5.87 -5.83 18.07
C ARG A 131 7.13 -5.08 17.62
N TYR A 132 7.71 -4.32 18.55
CA TYR A 132 8.67 -3.26 18.23
C TYR A 132 9.99 -3.75 17.62
N ASP A 133 10.57 -4.83 18.13
CA ASP A 133 11.83 -5.36 17.60
C ASP A 133 11.69 -5.86 16.16
N GLU A 134 10.61 -6.59 15.88
CA GLU A 134 10.30 -7.07 14.53
C GLU A 134 9.99 -5.90 13.58
N ALA A 135 9.26 -4.91 14.07
CA ALA A 135 8.98 -3.71 13.30
C ALA A 135 10.29 -3.00 12.89
N LEU A 136 11.21 -2.83 13.83
CA LEU A 136 12.50 -2.21 13.58
C LEU A 136 13.32 -3.00 12.55
N GLU A 137 13.35 -4.32 12.63
CA GLU A 137 14.03 -5.18 11.64
C GLU A 137 13.47 -4.97 10.22
N HIS A 138 12.14 -4.90 10.08
CA HIS A 138 11.50 -4.66 8.78
C HIS A 138 11.75 -3.25 8.27
N MET A 139 11.64 -2.23 9.12
CA MET A 139 11.86 -0.84 8.72
C MET A 139 13.33 -0.58 8.36
N ASP A 140 14.29 -1.15 9.09
CA ASP A 140 15.72 -1.02 8.79
C ASP A 140 16.08 -1.64 7.44
N ARG A 141 15.59 -2.86 7.16
CA ARG A 141 15.78 -3.51 5.85
C ARG A 141 15.21 -2.68 4.70
N ALA A 142 14.00 -2.15 4.85
CA ALA A 142 13.39 -1.33 3.81
C ALA A 142 14.17 -0.01 3.63
N TYR A 143 14.55 0.63 4.73
CA TYR A 143 15.31 1.88 4.74
C TYR A 143 16.66 1.75 4.01
N ILE A 144 17.43 0.69 4.28
CA ILE A 144 18.70 0.41 3.59
C ILE A 144 18.50 0.35 2.08
N HIS A 145 17.45 -0.34 1.61
CA HIS A 145 17.15 -0.41 0.17
C HIS A 145 16.81 0.95 -0.41
N PHE A 146 15.93 1.71 0.25
CA PHE A 146 15.56 3.05 -0.21
C PHE A 146 16.78 3.99 -0.27
N GLN A 147 17.68 3.94 0.71
CA GLN A 147 18.92 4.71 0.69
C GLN A 147 19.82 4.35 -0.49
N ASN A 148 20.05 3.05 -0.72
CA ASN A 148 20.92 2.56 -1.79
C ASN A 148 20.43 2.96 -3.20
N HIS A 149 19.13 3.18 -3.37
CA HIS A 149 18.53 3.52 -4.65
C HIS A 149 18.06 4.98 -4.74
N GLY A 150 18.33 5.81 -3.72
CA GLY A 150 17.87 7.21 -3.69
C GLY A 150 16.34 7.35 -3.66
N GLN A 151 15.62 6.34 -3.21
CA GLN A 151 14.15 6.27 -3.18
C GLN A 151 13.57 6.57 -1.80
N TYR A 152 14.25 7.40 -1.01
CA TYR A 152 13.80 7.79 0.32
C TYR A 152 13.30 9.23 0.33
N ASN A 153 12.49 9.53 1.33
CA ASN A 153 11.99 10.86 1.63
C ASN A 153 11.91 11.07 3.14
N PHE A 154 11.39 12.24 3.54
CA PHE A 154 11.20 12.61 4.94
C PHE A 154 10.56 11.52 5.81
N TRP A 155 9.51 10.86 5.33
CA TRP A 155 8.74 9.89 6.12
C TRP A 155 9.47 8.58 6.40
N HIS A 156 10.46 8.22 5.57
CA HIS A 156 11.30 7.07 5.87
C HIS A 156 12.16 7.30 7.11
N PHE A 157 12.66 8.52 7.30
CA PHE A 157 13.41 8.90 8.50
C PHE A 157 12.50 8.95 9.74
N VAL A 158 11.29 9.50 9.59
CA VAL A 158 10.29 9.54 10.67
C VAL A 158 9.92 8.12 11.12
N GLY A 159 9.61 7.23 10.17
CA GLY A 159 9.25 5.85 10.50
C GLY A 159 10.36 5.11 11.26
N MET A 160 11.62 5.27 10.84
CA MET A 160 12.77 4.72 11.58
C MET A 160 12.91 5.31 12.98
N ALA A 161 12.74 6.62 13.12
CA ALA A 161 12.81 7.29 14.42
C ALA A 161 11.71 6.81 15.38
N GLU A 162 10.48 6.63 14.89
CA GLU A 162 9.36 6.09 15.67
C GLU A 162 9.65 4.66 16.13
N ALA A 163 10.14 3.79 15.24
CA ALA A 163 10.50 2.42 15.59
C ALA A 163 11.63 2.36 16.64
N LEU A 164 12.69 3.15 16.45
CA LEU A 164 13.80 3.25 17.41
C LEU A 164 13.34 3.79 18.76
N SER A 165 12.46 4.79 18.77
CA SER A 165 11.91 5.32 20.01
C SER A 165 11.06 4.29 20.75
N ALA A 166 10.30 3.47 20.03
CA ALA A 166 9.45 2.44 20.62
C ALA A 166 10.24 1.32 21.34
N VAL A 167 11.48 1.05 20.91
CA VAL A 167 12.41 0.12 21.59
C VAL A 167 13.36 0.82 22.59
N GLY A 168 13.13 2.09 22.92
CA GLY A 168 13.93 2.84 23.90
C GLY A 168 15.27 3.39 23.38
N ARG A 169 15.55 3.28 22.08
CA ARG A 169 16.79 3.80 21.45
C ARG A 169 16.65 5.28 21.09
N HIS A 170 16.41 6.12 22.10
CA HIS A 170 16.01 7.52 21.92
C HIS A 170 17.05 8.41 21.24
N GLU A 171 18.35 8.23 21.53
CA GLU A 171 19.40 9.02 20.89
C GLU A 171 19.49 8.75 19.38
N GLU A 172 19.30 7.49 18.98
CA GLU A 172 19.29 7.10 17.58
C GLU A 172 18.04 7.62 16.87
N ALA A 173 16.88 7.54 17.53
CA ALA A 173 15.66 8.15 17.03
C ALA A 173 15.83 9.67 16.79
N LEU A 174 16.43 10.39 17.74
CA LEU A 174 16.75 11.81 17.59
C LEU A 174 17.69 12.09 16.41
N SER A 175 18.68 11.20 16.18
CA SER A 175 19.55 11.29 15.01
C SER A 175 18.76 11.21 13.71
N PHE A 176 17.83 10.24 13.59
CA PHE A 176 16.98 10.11 12.40
C PHE A 176 16.06 11.32 12.20
N TYR A 177 15.47 11.88 13.25
CA TYR A 177 14.69 13.11 13.15
C TYR A 177 15.54 14.28 12.63
N ARG A 178 16.78 14.44 13.12
CA ARG A 178 17.71 15.47 12.62
C ARG A 178 18.00 15.28 11.13
N VAL A 179 18.28 14.04 10.70
CA VAL A 179 18.51 13.73 9.27
C VAL A 179 17.28 14.06 8.43
N GLY A 180 16.07 13.71 8.89
CA GLY A 180 14.82 14.04 8.20
C GLY A 180 14.60 15.54 8.02
N VAL A 181 14.89 16.34 9.05
CA VAL A 181 14.81 17.81 8.98
C VAL A 181 15.82 18.36 7.97
N GLU A 182 17.06 17.87 7.99
CA GLU A 182 18.08 18.29 7.03
C GLU A 182 17.74 17.88 5.60
N TYR A 183 17.10 16.71 5.41
CA TYR A 183 16.58 16.30 4.11
C TYR A 183 15.53 17.30 3.59
N LEU A 184 14.54 17.67 4.41
CA LEU A 184 13.50 18.63 3.99
C LEU A 184 14.08 19.99 3.61
N LYS A 185 15.06 20.49 4.38
CA LYS A 185 15.74 21.76 4.08
C LYS A 185 16.44 21.72 2.72
N LYS A 186 17.06 20.59 2.35
CA LYS A 186 17.78 20.42 1.10
C LYS A 186 16.87 20.14 -0.09
N SER A 187 15.83 19.31 0.10
CA SER A 187 14.94 18.91 -0.99
C SER A 187 13.93 20.00 -1.35
N GLY A 188 13.49 20.80 -0.37
CA GLY A 188 12.39 21.75 -0.54
C GLY A 188 11.03 21.10 -0.83
N GLN A 189 10.94 19.77 -0.74
CA GLN A 189 9.76 18.99 -1.09
C GLN A 189 9.21 18.30 0.15
N PHE A 190 7.97 18.66 0.50
CA PHE A 190 7.20 17.97 1.53
C PHE A 190 5.97 17.34 0.90
N VAL A 191 5.86 16.01 1.04
CA VAL A 191 4.67 15.24 0.64
C VAL A 191 3.90 14.91 1.91
N PRO A 192 2.58 15.19 2.02
CA PRO A 192 1.79 14.79 3.18
C PRO A 192 1.86 13.28 3.43
N PHE A 193 1.81 12.85 4.69
CA PHE A 193 1.95 11.43 5.06
C PHE A 193 0.93 10.52 4.37
N THR A 194 -0.33 10.96 4.28
CA THR A 194 -1.40 10.22 3.60
C THR A 194 -1.07 9.99 2.13
N VAL A 195 -0.58 11.02 1.44
CA VAL A 195 -0.17 10.92 0.03
C VAL A 195 1.04 10.01 -0.11
N PHE A 196 2.07 10.20 0.72
CA PHE A 196 3.30 9.40 0.68
C PHE A 196 3.02 7.89 0.77
N ARG A 197 2.23 7.45 1.76
CA ARG A 197 1.98 6.02 1.97
C ARG A 197 1.24 5.39 0.79
N ILE A 198 0.32 6.13 0.16
CA ILE A 198 -0.46 5.65 -1.00
C ILE A 198 0.44 5.62 -2.25
N GLU A 199 1.16 6.71 -2.54
CA GLU A 199 2.09 6.79 -3.66
C GLU A 199 3.17 5.72 -3.55
N MET A 200 3.72 5.50 -2.35
CA MET A 200 4.71 4.47 -2.09
C MET A 200 4.21 3.07 -2.47
N LEU A 201 2.94 2.73 -2.27
CA LEU A 201 2.41 1.41 -2.62
C LEU A 201 1.97 1.30 -4.08
N THR A 202 1.77 2.42 -4.77
CA THR A 202 1.24 2.47 -6.13
C THR A 202 2.32 2.73 -7.19
N SER A 203 3.41 3.39 -6.83
CA SER A 203 4.60 3.58 -7.68
C SER A 203 5.34 2.25 -7.81
N VAL A 204 5.57 1.79 -9.07
CA VAL A 204 6.25 0.54 -9.56
C VAL A 204 5.34 -0.26 -10.48
#